data_AF-X8BFW6-F1
#
_entry.id   AF-X8BFW6-F1
#
_cell.length_a   1.000
_cell.length_b   1.000
_cell.length_c   1.000
_cell.angle_alpha   90.00
_cell.angle_beta   90.00
_cell.angle_gamma   90.00
#
_symmetry.space_group_name_H-M   'P 1'
#
loop_
_entity.id
_entity.type
_entity.pdbx_description
1 polymer ?
#
loop_
_entity_poly.entity_id
_entity_poly.type
_entity_poly.pdbx_seq_one_letter_code
_entity_poly.pdbx_strand_id
1 'polypeptide(L)'
;MAGALAGAASKEVTAKARLQRIVDAMARQEPRLAWAVGERSDGTTFLVTDLASGWIPPGIDIPAAVTLLEPARRRGEPEAMLGEVNVVATYTPIHQLPEPDEPIQFSVRPRRAPEVDEFGWQLAEATHWRDGLPRLAHTLAKAGWRAPGC
;
A
#
# COMPACT_ATOMS: atom_id res chain seq x y z
N MET A 1 9.49 29.19 25.72
CA MET A 1 8.56 28.06 25.45
C MET A 1 7.80 28.19 24.11
N ALA A 2 7.43 29.38 23.64
CA ALA A 2 6.69 29.57 22.38
C ALA A 2 7.41 29.08 21.10
N GLY A 3 8.74 29.21 21.01
CA GLY A 3 9.50 28.80 19.82
C GLY A 3 9.50 27.29 19.56
N ALA A 4 9.44 26.46 20.61
CA ALA A 4 9.39 25.00 20.46
C ALA A 4 8.03 24.51 19.93
N LEU A 5 6.94 25.13 20.39
CA LEU A 5 5.58 24.84 19.92
C LEU A 5 5.38 25.25 18.45
N ALA A 6 5.88 26.43 18.07
CA ALA A 6 5.85 26.89 16.69
C ALA A 6 6.63 25.94 15.75
N GLY A 7 7.82 25.50 16.17
CA GLY A 7 8.63 24.54 15.41
C GLY A 7 7.97 23.17 15.24
N ALA A 8 7.25 22.68 16.26
CA ALA A 8 6.50 21.42 16.18
C ALA A 8 5.33 21.53 15.19
N ALA A 9 4.55 22.60 15.26
CA ALA A 9 3.43 22.84 14.34
C ALA A 9 3.89 22.96 12.88
N SER A 10 4.99 23.67 12.60
CA SER A 10 5.53 23.77 11.24
C SER A 10 6.01 22.43 10.68
N LYS A 11 6.57 21.55 11.53
CA LYS A 11 6.96 20.19 11.13
C LYS A 11 5.75 19.34 10.78
N GLU A 12 4.70 19.39 11.59
CA GLU A 12 3.46 18.65 11.36
C GLU A 12 2.78 19.06 10.06
N VAL A 13 2.67 20.38 9.80
CA VAL A 13 2.11 20.90 8.53
C VAL A 13 2.93 20.42 7.32
N THR A 14 4.26 20.49 7.42
CA THR A 14 5.15 20.00 6.34
C THR A 14 4.99 18.50 6.12
N ALA A 15 4.92 17.71 7.19
CA ALA A 15 4.72 16.27 7.13
C ALA A 15 3.37 15.94 6.48
N LYS A 16 2.29 16.59 6.92
CA LYS A 16 0.94 16.40 6.38
C LYS A 16 0.86 16.75 4.89
N ALA A 17 1.46 17.86 4.47
CA ALA A 17 1.52 18.24 3.06
C ALA A 17 2.30 17.21 2.22
N ARG A 18 3.37 16.64 2.76
CA ARG A 18 4.10 15.54 2.10
C ARG A 18 3.24 14.28 1.99
N LEU A 19 2.56 13.86 3.06
CA LEU A 19 1.69 12.68 3.03
C LEU A 19 0.50 12.87 2.08
N GLN A 20 -0.09 14.07 2.03
CA GLN A 20 -1.18 14.37 1.11
C GLN A 20 -0.76 14.20 -0.34
N ARG A 21 0.43 14.69 -0.72
CA ARG A 21 0.95 14.51 -2.09
C ARG A 21 1.13 13.04 -2.46
N ILE A 22 1.55 12.20 -1.52
CA ILE A 22 1.65 10.75 -1.72
C ILE A 22 0.26 10.16 -1.97
N VAL A 23 -0.71 10.48 -1.11
CA VAL A 23 -2.10 10.01 -1.24
C VAL A 23 -2.70 10.43 -2.58
N ASP A 24 -2.54 11.70 -2.97
CA ASP A 24 -3.09 12.21 -4.23
C ASP A 24 -2.45 11.53 -5.44
N ALA A 25 -1.16 11.19 -5.36
CA ALA A 25 -0.48 10.43 -6.41
C ALA A 25 -1.02 8.99 -6.53
N MET A 26 -1.35 8.34 -5.41
CA MET A 26 -1.99 7.02 -5.42
C MET A 26 -3.40 7.06 -5.97
N ALA A 27 -4.19 8.05 -5.55
CA ALA A 27 -5.54 8.29 -6.05
C ALA A 27 -5.56 8.61 -7.55
N ARG A 28 -4.54 9.28 -8.09
CA ARG A 28 -4.41 9.48 -9.55
C ARG A 28 -4.16 8.17 -10.31
N GLN A 29 -3.42 7.23 -9.73
CA GLN A 29 -3.20 5.92 -10.35
C GLN A 29 -4.46 5.05 -10.32
N GLU A 30 -5.18 5.06 -9.19
CA GLU A 30 -6.42 4.30 -9.03
C GLU A 30 -7.42 5.07 -8.14
N PRO A 31 -8.30 5.90 -8.75
CA PRO A 31 -9.21 6.78 -8.03
C PRO A 31 -10.42 6.05 -7.43
N ARG A 32 -10.65 4.80 -7.81
CA ARG A 32 -11.80 4.02 -7.31
C ARG A 32 -11.54 3.43 -5.92
N LEU A 33 -10.30 3.45 -5.45
CA LEU A 33 -9.90 2.93 -4.15
C LEU A 33 -9.77 4.06 -3.12
N ALA A 34 -10.08 3.75 -1.87
CA ALA A 34 -9.70 4.62 -0.77
C ALA A 34 -8.23 4.38 -0.42
N TRP A 35 -7.53 5.46 -0.07
CA TRP A 35 -6.11 5.44 0.24
C TRP A 35 -5.85 6.14 1.57
N ALA A 36 -4.94 5.60 2.37
CA ALA A 36 -4.39 6.31 3.51
C ALA A 36 -2.89 6.16 3.58
N VAL A 37 -2.23 7.24 4.00
CA VAL A 37 -0.79 7.27 4.27
C VAL A 37 -0.58 7.87 5.65
N GLY A 38 0.18 7.17 6.49
CA GLY A 38 0.47 7.62 7.85
C GLY A 38 1.96 7.57 8.16
N GLU A 39 2.43 8.51 8.96
CA GLU A 39 3.80 8.52 9.51
C GLU A 39 3.76 8.15 10.99
N ARG A 40 4.55 7.14 11.39
CA ARG A 40 4.74 6.74 12.78
C ARG A 40 5.74 7.63 13.50
N SER A 41 5.83 7.49 14.82
CA SER A 41 6.77 8.25 15.66
C SER A 41 8.25 8.05 15.35
N ASP A 42 8.60 6.94 14.69
CA ASP A 42 9.94 6.65 14.20
C ASP A 42 10.25 7.29 12.83
N GLY A 43 9.28 8.00 12.23
CA GLY A 43 9.38 8.60 10.90
C GLY A 43 9.05 7.65 9.75
N THR A 44 8.70 6.39 10.04
CA THR A 44 8.31 5.42 9.00
C THR A 44 6.96 5.78 8.43
N THR A 45 6.89 5.95 7.11
CA THR A 45 5.65 6.23 6.38
C THR A 45 5.05 4.95 5.83
N PHE A 46 3.78 4.68 6.12
CA PHE A 46 3.02 3.52 5.64
C PHE A 46 1.95 3.91 4.64
N LEU A 47 1.69 3.04 3.66
CA LEU A 47 0.63 3.18 2.66
C LEU A 47 -0.35 2.01 2.76
N VAL A 48 -1.65 2.30 2.72
CA VAL A 48 -2.73 1.31 2.75
C VAL A 48 -3.90 1.71 1.84
N THR A 49 -4.68 0.71 1.45
CA THR A 49 -5.94 0.85 0.71
C THR A 49 -7.05 0.05 1.37
N ASP A 50 -8.31 0.35 1.06
CA ASP A 50 -9.49 -0.38 1.53
C ASP A 50 -9.63 -1.76 0.86
N LEU A 51 -8.92 -1.99 -0.23
CA LEU A 51 -8.94 -3.26 -0.92
C LEU A 51 -8.31 -4.39 -0.11
N ALA A 52 -9.08 -5.47 0.10
CA ALA A 52 -8.62 -6.77 0.58
C ALA A 52 -7.61 -6.70 1.76
N SER A 53 -7.98 -5.99 2.83
CA SER A 53 -7.15 -5.81 4.04
C SER A 53 -5.83 -5.04 3.84
N GLY A 54 -5.79 -4.10 2.88
CA GLY A 54 -4.62 -3.29 2.57
C GLY A 54 -3.75 -3.87 1.45
N TRP A 55 -4.26 -4.82 0.67
CA TRP A 55 -3.54 -5.37 -0.46
C TRP A 55 -3.51 -4.36 -1.60
N ILE A 56 -2.30 -4.02 -2.06
CA ILE A 56 -2.10 -3.12 -3.19
C ILE A 56 -2.14 -3.93 -4.50
N PRO A 57 -3.05 -3.62 -5.45
CA PRO A 57 -3.11 -4.30 -6.75
C PRO A 57 -1.78 -4.29 -7.52
N PRO A 58 -1.54 -5.29 -8.38
CA PRO A 58 -0.48 -5.21 -9.38
C PRO A 58 -0.77 -4.08 -10.38
N GLY A 59 0.27 -3.51 -10.99
CA GLY A 59 0.14 -2.38 -11.92
C GLY A 59 0.04 -1.01 -11.26
N ILE A 60 -0.02 -0.95 -9.93
CA ILE A 60 0.11 0.29 -9.16
C ILE A 60 1.57 0.46 -8.71
N ASP A 61 2.16 1.59 -9.07
CA ASP A 61 3.51 1.98 -8.67
C ASP A 61 3.51 2.45 -7.22
N ILE A 62 4.51 1.98 -6.46
CA ILE A 62 4.63 2.28 -5.02
C ILE A 62 5.62 3.44 -4.83
N PRO A 63 5.23 4.53 -4.14
CA PRO A 63 6.14 5.62 -3.83
C PRO A 63 7.40 5.14 -3.10
N ALA A 64 8.57 5.64 -3.48
CA ALA A 64 9.84 5.16 -2.92
C ALA A 64 10.00 5.44 -1.41
N ALA A 65 9.24 6.42 -0.90
CA ALA A 65 9.27 6.84 0.50
C ALA A 65 8.36 6.04 1.43
N VAL A 66 7.54 5.10 0.91
CA VAL A 66 6.56 4.37 1.74
C VAL A 66 6.98 2.93 2.00
N THR A 67 6.50 2.41 3.13
CA THR A 67 6.54 1.01 3.51
C THR A 67 5.14 0.41 3.41
N LEU A 68 5.04 -0.84 2.97
CA LEU A 68 3.77 -1.57 2.95
C LEU A 68 3.60 -2.34 4.25
N LEU A 69 2.35 -2.46 4.73
CA LEU A 69 2.05 -3.32 5.87
C LEU A 69 2.29 -4.78 5.49
N GLU A 70 2.78 -5.56 6.45
CA GLU A 70 2.86 -7.01 6.30
C GLU A 70 1.46 -7.63 6.07
N PRO A 71 1.35 -8.75 5.35
CA PRO A 71 0.07 -9.44 5.17
C PRO A 71 -0.54 -9.83 6.52
N ALA A 72 -1.75 -9.32 6.80
CA ALA A 72 -2.52 -9.70 7.98
C ALA A 72 -4.01 -9.48 7.70
N ARG A 73 -4.88 -10.18 8.45
CA ARG A 73 -6.32 -9.92 8.40
C ARG A 73 -6.62 -8.61 9.10
N ARG A 74 -7.15 -7.64 8.35
CA ARG A 74 -7.55 -6.32 8.85
C ARG A 74 -8.98 -6.03 8.43
N ARG A 75 -9.65 -5.14 9.16
CA ARG A 75 -11.01 -4.66 8.85
C ARG A 75 -11.09 -3.18 9.14
N GLY A 76 -12.05 -2.52 8.49
CA GLY A 76 -12.31 -1.10 8.66
C GLY A 76 -11.71 -0.24 7.54
N GLU A 77 -11.84 1.06 7.72
CA GLU A 77 -11.31 2.08 6.81
C GLU A 77 -9.78 2.02 6.74
N PRO A 78 -9.15 2.46 5.63
CA PRO A 78 -7.70 2.44 5.46
C PRO A 78 -6.95 3.11 6.62
N GLU A 79 -7.46 4.25 7.10
CA GLU A 79 -6.88 4.97 8.24
C GLU A 79 -6.77 4.11 9.50
N ALA A 80 -7.80 3.32 9.82
CA ALA A 80 -7.80 2.42 10.97
C ALA A 80 -6.76 1.29 10.85
N MET A 81 -6.36 0.92 9.62
CA MET A 81 -5.36 -0.12 9.39
C MET A 81 -3.93 0.35 9.68
N LEU A 82 -3.66 1.66 9.67
CA LEU A 82 -2.34 2.23 9.92
C LEU A 82 -1.88 2.03 11.38
N GLY A 83 -2.83 1.88 12.31
CA GLY A 83 -2.57 1.79 13.74
C GLY A 83 -2.14 3.15 14.32
N GLU A 84 -1.21 3.13 15.26
CA GLU A 84 -0.70 4.35 15.89
C GLU A 84 0.22 5.12 14.92
N VAL A 85 -0.26 6.26 14.44
CA VAL A 85 0.48 7.21 13.58
C VAL A 85 0.34 8.62 14.13
N ASN A 86 1.38 9.44 13.94
CA ASN A 86 1.40 10.84 14.39
C ASN A 86 0.73 11.79 13.38
N VAL A 87 0.89 11.49 12.09
CA VAL A 87 0.35 12.30 10.99
C VAL A 87 -0.28 11.35 9.98
N VAL A 88 -1.45 11.71 9.48
CA VAL A 88 -2.18 10.92 8.49
C VAL A 88 -2.75 11.82 7.40
N ALA A 89 -2.78 11.28 6.19
CA ALA A 89 -3.51 11.81 5.05
C ALA A 89 -4.35 10.70 4.44
N THR A 90 -5.53 11.04 3.94
CA THR A 90 -6.51 10.08 3.41
C THR A 90 -7.15 10.61 2.14
N TYR A 91 -7.54 9.71 1.26
CA TYR A 91 -8.37 9.98 0.09
C TYR A 91 -9.53 9.00 0.06
N THR A 92 -10.72 9.51 -0.24
CA THR A 92 -11.87 8.68 -0.59
C THR A 92 -12.36 9.01 -2.00
N PRO A 93 -12.87 8.03 -2.77
CA PRO A 93 -13.17 8.16 -4.20
C PRO A 93 -14.08 9.32 -4.65
N ILE A 94 -14.81 9.94 -3.72
CA ILE A 94 -15.69 11.07 -4.00
C ILE A 94 -14.97 12.43 -4.05
N HIS A 95 -13.70 12.48 -3.63
CA HIS A 95 -12.95 13.73 -3.56
C HIS A 95 -12.31 14.08 -4.91
N GLN A 96 -12.45 15.35 -5.31
CA GLN A 96 -11.75 15.88 -6.47
C GLN A 96 -10.27 16.09 -6.13
N LEU A 97 -9.40 15.63 -7.03
CA LEU A 97 -7.95 15.74 -6.85
C LEU A 97 -7.45 17.10 -7.32
N PRO A 98 -6.61 17.78 -6.54
CA PRO A 98 -5.92 18.98 -7.00
C PRO A 98 -4.88 18.62 -8.08
N GLU A 99 -4.48 19.62 -8.86
CA GLU A 99 -3.39 19.49 -9.82
C GLU A 99 -2.08 19.15 -9.08
N PRO A 100 -1.23 18.25 -9.61
CA PRO A 100 0.03 17.92 -8.95
C PRO A 100 1.01 19.10 -8.97
N ASP A 101 1.35 19.61 -7.78
CA ASP A 101 2.36 20.67 -7.65
C ASP A 101 3.81 20.16 -7.75
N GLU A 102 4.08 18.92 -7.36
CA GLU A 102 5.44 18.33 -7.41
C GLU A 102 5.38 16.82 -7.69
N PRO A 103 6.26 16.28 -8.55
CA PRO A 103 6.28 14.85 -8.86
C PRO A 103 6.71 13.99 -7.67
N ILE A 104 6.12 12.79 -7.56
CA ILE A 104 6.51 11.76 -6.59
C ILE A 104 7.45 10.77 -7.27
N GLN A 105 8.54 10.42 -6.58
CA GLN A 105 9.41 9.33 -7.02
C GLN A 105 8.79 7.98 -6.65
N PHE A 106 8.60 7.12 -7.64
CA PHE A 106 8.17 5.74 -7.46
C PHE A 106 9.35 4.78 -7.37
N SER A 107 9.17 3.70 -6.63
CA SER A 107 10.16 2.64 -6.46
C SER A 107 10.15 1.71 -7.67
N VAL A 108 11.34 1.42 -8.19
CA VAL A 108 11.57 0.34 -9.18
C VAL A 108 11.84 -1.02 -8.52
N ARG A 109 11.93 -1.06 -7.19
CA ARG A 109 12.26 -2.29 -6.45
C ARG A 109 11.03 -3.20 -6.37
N PRO A 110 11.21 -4.53 -6.51
CA PRO A 110 10.15 -5.48 -6.23
C PRO A 110 9.59 -5.30 -4.81
N ARG A 111 8.28 -5.50 -4.66
CA ARG A 111 7.62 -5.51 -3.36
C ARG A 111 8.14 -6.70 -2.56
N ARG A 112 8.50 -6.48 -1.29
CA ARG A 112 8.93 -7.54 -0.39
C ARG A 112 7.74 -8.10 0.37
N ALA A 113 7.74 -9.41 0.57
CA ALA A 113 6.79 -10.13 1.42
C ALA A 113 7.56 -11.18 2.23
N PRO A 114 7.01 -11.64 3.36
CA PRO A 114 7.55 -12.80 4.07
C PRO A 114 7.67 -14.00 3.13
N GLU A 115 8.68 -14.84 3.37
CA GLU A 115 8.82 -16.11 2.67
C GLU A 115 7.62 -17.02 2.99
N VAL A 116 7.20 -17.81 2.00
CA VAL A 116 6.08 -18.75 2.14
C VAL A 116 6.64 -20.16 2.05
N ASP A 117 6.59 -20.87 3.17
CA ASP A 117 7.01 -22.26 3.25
C ASP A 117 6.21 -23.13 2.28
N GLU A 118 6.89 -24.02 1.56
CA GLU A 118 6.27 -24.92 0.58
C GLU A 118 5.38 -24.18 -0.44
N PHE A 119 5.80 -22.99 -0.90
CA PHE A 119 5.02 -22.11 -1.78
C PHE A 119 4.34 -22.84 -2.95
N GLY A 120 5.02 -23.77 -3.62
CA GLY A 120 4.46 -24.55 -4.73
C GLY A 120 3.26 -25.40 -4.32
N TRP A 121 3.32 -26.01 -3.14
CA TRP A 121 2.19 -26.73 -2.54
C TRP A 121 1.05 -25.77 -2.20
N GLN A 122 1.34 -24.70 -1.45
CA GLN A 122 0.31 -23.74 -1.03
C GLN A 122 -0.41 -23.09 -2.21
N LEU A 123 0.30 -22.77 -3.29
CA LEU A 123 -0.28 -22.22 -4.51
C LEU A 123 -1.17 -23.24 -5.23
N ALA A 124 -0.74 -24.50 -5.31
CA ALA A 124 -1.54 -25.57 -5.91
C ALA A 124 -2.83 -25.80 -5.11
N GLU A 125 -2.73 -25.86 -3.78
CA GLU A 125 -3.87 -26.02 -2.88
C GLU A 125 -4.85 -24.85 -3.00
N ALA A 126 -4.36 -23.60 -2.97
CA ALA A 126 -5.18 -22.39 -3.08
C ALA A 126 -5.92 -22.27 -4.43
N THR A 127 -5.40 -22.89 -5.49
CA THR A 127 -6.02 -22.86 -6.81
C THR A 127 -6.87 -24.09 -7.09
N HIS A 128 -6.68 -25.22 -6.41
CA HIS A 128 -7.29 -26.49 -6.80
C HIS A 128 -8.82 -26.49 -6.77
N TRP A 129 -9.42 -25.84 -5.78
CA TRP A 129 -10.88 -25.84 -5.53
C TRP A 129 -11.55 -24.49 -5.81
N ARG A 130 -10.83 -23.58 -6.47
CA ARG A 130 -11.35 -22.24 -6.80
C ARG A 130 -12.05 -22.28 -8.16
N ASP A 131 -13.33 -22.64 -8.14
CA ASP A 131 -14.17 -22.74 -9.34
C ASP A 131 -14.30 -21.42 -10.14
N GLY A 132 -14.00 -20.28 -9.52
CA GLY A 132 -14.02 -18.97 -10.18
C GLY A 132 -12.75 -18.61 -10.97
N LEU A 133 -11.73 -19.46 -11.00
CA LEU A 133 -10.48 -19.17 -11.70
C LEU A 133 -10.52 -19.65 -13.16
N PRO A 134 -9.96 -18.86 -14.11
CA PRO A 134 -9.79 -19.33 -15.48
C PRO A 134 -8.90 -20.56 -15.55
N ARG A 135 -9.18 -21.47 -16.49
CA ARG A 135 -8.39 -22.71 -16.71
C ARG A 135 -6.88 -22.47 -16.80
N LEU A 136 -6.47 -21.34 -17.39
CA LEU A 136 -5.07 -20.95 -17.49
C LEU A 136 -4.39 -20.77 -16.13
N ALA A 137 -5.10 -20.24 -15.12
CA ALA A 137 -4.56 -20.04 -13.78
C ALA A 137 -4.19 -21.39 -13.13
N HIS A 138 -5.05 -22.41 -13.26
CA HIS A 138 -4.74 -23.76 -12.74
C HIS A 138 -3.54 -24.39 -13.47
N THR A 139 -3.41 -24.18 -14.78
CA THR A 139 -2.28 -24.70 -15.56
C THR A 139 -0.97 -24.02 -15.15
N LEU A 140 -0.96 -22.69 -15.03
CA LEU A 140 0.22 -21.93 -14.63
C LEU A 140 0.61 -22.19 -13.18
N ALA A 141 -0.34 -22.34 -12.26
CA ALA A 141 -0.03 -22.69 -10.87
C ALA A 141 0.73 -24.03 -10.79
N LYS A 142 0.34 -25.03 -11.59
CA LYS A 142 1.03 -26.34 -11.64
C LYS A 142 2.39 -26.29 -12.35
N ALA A 143 2.56 -25.42 -13.35
CA ALA A 143 3.80 -25.32 -14.12
C ALA A 143 4.84 -24.40 -13.47
N GLY A 144 4.40 -23.29 -12.87
CA GLY A 144 5.25 -22.23 -12.34
C GLY A 144 6.10 -22.65 -11.14
N TRP A 145 5.66 -23.63 -10.35
CA TRP A 145 6.49 -24.18 -9.27
C TRP A 145 7.47 -25.26 -9.76
N ARG A 146 7.19 -25.90 -10.90
CA ARG A 146 8.01 -26.98 -11.47
C ARG A 146 9.22 -26.48 -12.26
N ALA A 147 9.27 -25.19 -12.59
CA ALA A 147 10.44 -24.60 -13.21
C ALA A 147 11.59 -24.52 -12.16
N PRO A 148 12.76 -25.14 -12.41
CA PRO A 148 13.92 -24.89 -11.59
C PRO A 148 14.43 -23.47 -11.92
N GLY A 149 14.11 -22.53 -11.04
CA GLY A 149 14.57 -21.15 -11.15
C GLY A 149 13.92 -20.35 -12.28
N CYS A 150 14.22 -19.06 -12.27
CA CYS A 150 14.09 -18.19 -13.43
C CYS A 150 14.79 -18.78 -14.67
#